data_AF-A0A3B6TKV4-F1
#
_entry.id   AF-A0A3B6TKV4-F1
#
_cell.length_a   1.000
_cell.length_b   1.000
_cell.length_c   1.000
_cell.angle_alpha   90.00
_cell.angle_beta   90.00
_cell.angle_gamma   90.00
#
_symmetry.space_group_name_H-M   'P 1'
#
loop_
_entity.id
_entity.type
_entity.pdbx_description
1 polymer ?
#
loop_
_entity_poly.entity_id
_entity_poly.type
_entity_poly.pdbx_seq_one_letter_code
_entity_poly.pdbx_strand_id
1 'polypeptide(L)'
;MEQFQDGHHVRLRSREHGMYLHADKDGRGVSLRRPRASMNAAWAVHLFQGDDDAQYVLLHSAAYGGYLTAMDAPAPLGHCGRRVEQRDYDEREEEDVRWQPVRFGSGDYILLRHASGRFLRANGKYLPWNNGASVDDFDTVSTMTHWVVERIPAREGMPELPLAGGLDVLLPRRWIVYASAGADGGPFFWAALGFKGRSVFRLRSELASEIGIGMNDLVMCVQEGTNGRPTPLVVNLPRRTRTLYIVVLMAGEPAPANVELRYPDVGAE
;
A
#
# COMPACT_ATOMS: atom_id res chain seq x y z
N MET A 1 9.85 13.02 -13.73
CA MET A 1 9.31 11.93 -12.89
C MET A 1 10.18 10.67 -12.85
N GLU A 2 11.46 10.74 -13.27
CA GLU A 2 12.30 9.56 -13.51
C GLU A 2 12.43 8.59 -12.32
N GLN A 3 12.32 9.05 -11.08
CA GLN A 3 12.43 8.19 -9.89
C GLN A 3 11.22 7.25 -9.70
N PHE A 4 10.06 7.59 -10.29
CA PHE A 4 8.81 6.85 -10.20
C PHE A 4 8.49 6.22 -11.57
N GLN A 5 8.39 4.90 -11.61
CA GLN A 5 8.00 4.13 -12.80
C GLN A 5 6.70 3.40 -12.48
N ASP A 6 5.70 3.45 -13.36
CA ASP A 6 4.40 2.81 -13.12
C ASP A 6 4.57 1.30 -12.87
N GLY A 7 3.87 0.77 -11.86
CA GLY A 7 3.94 -0.63 -11.45
C GLY A 7 5.22 -1.02 -10.69
N HIS A 8 6.23 -0.16 -10.61
CA HIS A 8 7.43 -0.42 -9.82
C HIS A 8 7.22 -0.10 -8.35
N HIS A 9 8.09 -0.68 -7.51
CA HIS A 9 8.06 -0.49 -6.08
C HIS A 9 9.15 0.47 -5.62
N VAL A 10 8.81 1.31 -4.65
CA VAL A 10 9.71 2.26 -4.01
C VAL A 10 9.56 2.21 -2.49
N ARG A 11 10.57 2.70 -1.79
CA ARG A 11 10.51 3.02 -0.35
C ARG A 11 10.91 4.47 -0.15
N LEU A 12 10.18 5.15 0.74
CA LEU A 12 10.41 6.55 1.06
C LEU A 12 11.19 6.65 2.37
N ARG A 13 12.43 7.15 2.30
CA ARG A 13 13.30 7.34 3.48
C ARG A 13 13.30 8.80 3.91
N SER A 14 12.93 9.06 5.16
CA SER A 14 12.98 10.39 5.77
C SER A 14 14.43 10.84 5.96
N ARG A 15 14.75 12.07 5.55
CA ARG A 15 16.09 12.65 5.71
C ARG A 15 16.48 12.83 7.18
N GLU A 16 15.56 13.32 8.02
CA GLU A 16 15.86 13.63 9.43
C GLU A 16 16.21 12.37 10.23
N HIS A 17 15.41 11.31 10.08
CA HIS A 17 15.52 10.12 10.92
C HIS A 17 16.23 8.93 10.25
N GLY A 18 16.37 8.95 8.92
CA GLY A 18 16.78 7.78 8.16
C GLY A 18 15.78 6.62 8.24
N MET A 19 14.55 6.87 8.71
CA MET A 19 13.48 5.88 8.82
C MET A 19 12.63 5.86 7.54
N TYR A 20 11.99 4.73 7.29
CA TYR A 20 11.16 4.49 6.12
C TYR A 20 9.68 4.70 6.44
N LEU A 21 8.91 5.12 5.45
CA LEU A 21 7.45 5.21 5.53
C LEU A 21 6.85 3.79 5.47
N HIS A 22 6.16 3.38 6.53
CA HIS A 22 5.50 2.09 6.64
C HIS A 22 3.99 2.21 6.65
N ALA A 23 3.35 1.33 5.89
CA ALA A 23 1.96 0.93 6.07
C ALA A 23 1.79 0.17 7.40
N ASP A 24 0.99 0.67 8.33
CA ASP A 24 0.78 -0.01 9.60
C ASP A 24 -0.09 -1.27 9.45
N LYS A 25 0.19 -2.24 10.32
CA LYS A 25 -0.49 -3.55 10.34
C LYS A 25 -1.98 -3.46 10.70
N ASP A 26 -2.49 -2.29 11.06
CA ASP A 26 -3.93 -2.07 11.24
C ASP A 26 -4.66 -1.83 9.92
N GLY A 27 -3.94 -1.65 8.81
CA GLY A 27 -4.48 -1.41 7.47
C GLY A 27 -4.99 0.02 7.27
N ARG A 28 -4.62 0.96 8.14
CA ARG A 28 -5.03 2.37 8.01
C ARG A 28 -3.94 3.35 8.42
N GLY A 29 -3.19 3.07 9.49
CA GLY A 29 -2.12 3.95 9.96
C GLY A 29 -0.93 4.00 9.00
N VAL A 30 -0.17 5.08 9.08
CA VAL A 30 1.13 5.21 8.42
C VAL A 30 2.14 5.69 9.46
N SER A 31 3.26 4.97 9.58
CA SER A 31 4.30 5.26 10.56
C SER A 31 5.70 5.17 9.98
N LEU A 32 6.65 5.82 10.63
CA LEU A 32 8.06 5.78 10.32
C LEU A 32 8.73 4.69 11.14
N ARG A 33 9.46 3.79 10.47
CA ARG A 33 10.19 2.71 11.12
C ARG A 33 11.57 2.52 10.50
N ARG A 34 12.49 1.95 11.28
CA ARG A 34 13.85 1.64 10.82
C ARG A 34 13.95 0.45 9.84
N PRO A 35 13.14 -0.63 9.96
CA PRO A 35 13.33 -1.81 9.12
C PRO A 35 13.09 -1.53 7.63
N ARG A 36 14.18 -1.50 6.85
CA ARG A 36 14.16 -1.34 5.39
C ARG A 36 13.53 -2.56 4.69
N ALA A 37 13.91 -3.76 5.12
CA ALA A 37 13.51 -5.03 4.50
C ALA A 37 12.15 -5.51 5.01
N SER A 38 11.09 -4.84 4.58
CA SER A 38 9.72 -5.13 4.99
C SER A 38 8.74 -4.79 3.87
N MET A 39 7.78 -5.67 3.60
CA MET A 39 6.66 -5.37 2.67
C MET A 39 5.90 -4.11 3.08
N ASN A 40 5.74 -3.88 4.39
CA ASN A 40 5.10 -2.67 4.90
C ASN A 40 5.85 -1.37 4.52
N ALA A 41 7.13 -1.42 4.17
CA ALA A 41 7.92 -0.26 3.73
C ALA A 41 7.88 -0.03 2.21
N ALA A 42 7.33 -1.00 1.47
CA ALA A 42 7.25 -0.97 0.02
C ALA A 42 5.92 -0.36 -0.43
N TRP A 43 6.03 0.60 -1.34
CA TRP A 43 4.91 1.30 -1.97
C TRP A 43 5.00 1.08 -3.47
N ALA A 44 3.94 0.55 -4.06
CA ALA A 44 3.81 0.43 -5.50
C ALA A 44 3.37 1.78 -6.09
N VAL A 45 4.00 2.13 -7.20
CA VAL A 45 3.80 3.38 -7.92
C VAL A 45 2.66 3.18 -8.92
N HIS A 46 1.65 4.02 -8.82
CA HIS A 46 0.57 4.14 -9.79
C HIS A 46 0.61 5.56 -10.37
N LEU A 47 1.03 5.68 -11.63
CA LEU A 47 1.04 6.95 -12.35
C LEU A 47 -0.35 7.25 -12.91
N PHE A 48 -0.81 8.48 -12.69
CA PHE A 48 -2.11 8.96 -13.13
C PHE A 48 -1.94 10.29 -13.86
N GLN A 49 -2.59 10.45 -14.99
CA GLN A 49 -2.61 11.70 -15.74
C GLN A 49 -3.95 12.38 -15.47
N GLY A 50 -3.91 13.56 -14.83
CA GLY A 50 -5.12 14.34 -14.59
C GLY A 50 -5.55 15.09 -15.85
N ASP A 51 -6.76 15.64 -15.80
CA ASP A 51 -7.38 16.38 -16.91
C ASP A 51 -6.57 17.60 -17.37
N ASP A 52 -5.78 18.19 -16.48
CA ASP A 52 -4.90 19.34 -16.76
C ASP A 52 -3.57 18.95 -17.45
N ASP A 53 -3.46 17.74 -18.00
CA ASP A 53 -2.21 17.11 -18.48
C ASP A 53 -1.10 17.01 -17.41
N ALA A 54 -1.44 17.31 -16.15
CA ALA A 54 -0.54 17.16 -15.03
C ALA A 54 -0.43 15.68 -14.65
N GLN A 55 0.81 15.19 -14.56
CA GLN A 55 1.08 13.82 -14.13
C GLN A 55 1.23 13.76 -12.61
N TYR A 56 0.47 12.86 -11.99
CA TYR A 56 0.44 12.59 -10.57
C TYR A 56 0.97 11.18 -10.28
N VAL A 57 1.47 11.01 -9.06
CA VAL A 57 1.89 9.74 -8.50
C VAL A 57 0.92 9.37 -7.38
N LEU A 58 0.30 8.22 -7.49
CA LEU A 58 -0.39 7.55 -6.40
C LEU A 58 0.54 6.47 -5.84
N LEU A 59 0.55 6.30 -4.52
CA LEU A 59 1.36 5.31 -3.84
C LEU A 59 0.44 4.36 -3.09
N HIS A 60 0.42 3.08 -3.48
CA HIS A 60 -0.36 2.07 -2.76
C HIS A 60 0.56 1.09 -2.03
N SER A 61 0.13 0.66 -0.85
CA SER A 61 0.89 -0.22 0.03
C SER A 61 1.07 -1.59 -0.62
N ALA A 62 2.30 -2.05 -0.80
CA ALA A 62 2.55 -3.41 -1.30
C ALA A 62 2.11 -4.51 -0.31
N ALA A 63 1.88 -4.13 0.95
CA ALA A 63 1.41 -5.04 2.00
C ALA A 63 -0.12 -5.19 2.00
N TYR A 64 -0.86 -4.10 1.79
CA TYR A 64 -2.30 -4.06 2.04
C TYR A 64 -3.14 -3.43 0.91
N GLY A 65 -2.52 -2.94 -0.16
CA GLY A 65 -3.18 -2.31 -1.30
C GLY A 65 -3.72 -0.90 -1.07
N GLY A 66 -3.81 -0.45 0.20
CA GLY A 66 -4.35 0.87 0.52
C GLY A 66 -3.43 1.99 0.02
N TYR A 67 -4.04 3.04 -0.51
CA TYR A 67 -3.37 4.21 -1.07
C TYR A 67 -2.96 5.18 0.03
N LEU A 68 -1.82 5.83 -0.14
CA LEU A 68 -1.34 6.89 0.74
C LEU A 68 -2.22 8.12 0.53
N THR A 69 -3.05 8.43 1.51
CA THR A 69 -4.09 9.44 1.41
C THR A 69 -3.87 10.53 2.44
N ALA A 70 -3.91 11.79 2.03
CA ALA A 70 -3.93 12.93 2.95
C ALA A 70 -5.37 13.40 3.13
N MET A 71 -5.81 13.50 4.38
CA MET A 71 -7.16 13.93 4.72
C MET A 71 -7.14 15.31 5.35
N ASP A 72 -8.22 16.09 5.21
CA ASP A 72 -8.38 17.35 5.93
C ASP A 72 -8.73 17.18 7.43
N ALA A 73 -8.51 16.00 8.00
CA ALA A 73 -8.62 15.77 9.43
C ALA A 73 -7.32 16.18 10.16
N PRO A 74 -7.38 16.72 11.38
CA PRO A 74 -6.19 16.94 12.19
C PRO A 74 -5.38 15.64 12.40
N ALA A 75 -4.05 15.76 12.36
CA ALA A 75 -3.17 14.67 12.72
C ALA A 75 -3.39 14.23 14.18
N PRO A 76 -3.04 12.98 14.56
CA PRO A 76 -3.16 12.52 15.94
C PRO A 76 -2.45 13.45 16.94
N LEU A 77 -2.90 13.42 18.20
CA LEU A 77 -2.37 14.25 19.28
C LEU A 77 -0.83 14.20 19.34
N GLY A 78 -0.21 15.38 19.30
CA GLY A 78 1.24 15.55 19.32
C GLY A 78 1.91 15.60 17.94
N HIS A 79 1.17 15.37 16.85
CA HIS A 79 1.64 15.49 15.47
C HIS A 79 1.34 16.90 14.93
N CYS A 80 2.16 17.38 14.00
CA CYS A 80 1.92 18.64 13.28
C CYS A 80 1.13 18.35 12.00
N GLY A 81 0.32 19.33 11.55
CA GLY A 81 -0.37 19.27 10.27
C GLY A 81 -1.60 18.36 10.24
N ARG A 82 -1.92 17.88 9.03
CA ARG A 82 -3.11 17.08 8.72
C ARG A 82 -2.78 15.60 8.57
N ARG A 83 -3.79 14.76 8.77
CA ARG A 83 -3.63 13.31 8.88
C ARG A 83 -3.31 12.65 7.55
N VAL A 84 -2.38 11.69 7.57
CA VAL A 84 -2.09 10.77 6.47
C VAL A 84 -2.42 9.34 6.90
N GLU A 85 -3.16 8.61 6.07
CA GLU A 85 -3.60 7.24 6.32
C GLU A 85 -3.55 6.41 5.01
N GLN A 86 -3.71 5.09 5.13
CA GLN A 86 -4.01 4.18 4.02
C GLN A 86 -5.53 4.14 3.80
N ARG A 87 -6.00 4.39 2.58
CA ARG A 87 -7.43 4.31 2.21
C ARG A 87 -7.66 3.57 0.89
N ASP A 88 -8.92 3.23 0.69
CA ASP A 88 -9.43 2.73 -0.58
C ASP A 88 -9.36 3.85 -1.64
N TYR A 89 -9.18 3.51 -2.92
CA TYR A 89 -9.18 4.47 -4.02
C TYR A 89 -10.48 4.34 -4.83
N ASP A 90 -11.36 5.32 -4.62
CA ASP A 90 -12.63 5.49 -5.34
C ASP A 90 -12.65 6.86 -6.04
N GLU A 91 -13.44 7.02 -7.10
CA GLU A 91 -13.54 8.26 -7.90
C GLU A 91 -13.79 9.52 -7.05
N ARG A 92 -14.56 9.38 -5.96
CA ARG A 92 -14.91 10.51 -5.07
C ARG A 92 -13.74 11.03 -4.24
N GLU A 93 -12.73 10.20 -4.01
CA GLU A 93 -11.57 10.49 -3.14
C GLU A 93 -10.27 10.62 -3.95
N GLU A 94 -10.38 10.79 -5.28
CA GLU A 94 -9.22 10.81 -6.18
C GLU A 94 -8.23 11.92 -5.86
N GLU A 95 -8.70 13.10 -5.43
CA GLU A 95 -7.82 14.19 -5.04
C GLU A 95 -6.99 13.87 -3.78
N ASP A 96 -7.53 13.07 -2.86
CA ASP A 96 -6.91 12.79 -1.56
C ASP A 96 -5.71 11.82 -1.68
N VAL A 97 -5.57 11.15 -2.82
CA VAL A 97 -4.50 10.18 -3.13
C VAL A 97 -3.47 10.71 -4.13
N ARG A 98 -3.66 11.92 -4.67
CA ARG A 98 -2.78 12.53 -5.66
C ARG A 98 -1.55 13.17 -5.02
N TRP A 99 -0.38 12.72 -5.44
CA TRP A 99 0.90 13.30 -5.06
C TRP A 99 1.72 13.76 -6.26
N GLN A 100 2.53 14.79 -6.06
CA GLN A 100 3.46 15.34 -7.03
C GLN A 100 4.87 15.37 -6.42
N PRO A 101 5.84 14.63 -6.99
CA PRO A 101 7.22 14.71 -6.55
C PRO A 101 7.88 15.99 -7.06
N VAL A 102 8.30 16.85 -6.14
CA VAL A 102 9.01 18.09 -6.42
C VAL A 102 10.47 17.90 -6.05
N ARG A 103 11.40 18.05 -7.01
CA ARG A 103 12.84 18.00 -6.74
C ARG A 103 13.22 19.20 -5.87
N PHE A 104 14.01 18.97 -4.82
CA PHE A 104 14.43 20.02 -3.90
C PHE A 104 15.95 20.10 -3.78
N GLY A 105 16.52 21.21 -4.25
CA GLY A 105 17.96 21.47 -4.24
C GLY A 105 18.73 20.59 -5.23
N SER A 106 20.04 20.47 -5.01
CA SER A 106 20.98 19.73 -5.86
C SER A 106 21.22 18.28 -5.45
N GLY A 107 20.54 17.79 -4.40
CA GLY A 107 20.67 16.41 -3.91
C GLY A 107 19.52 15.50 -4.35
N ASP A 108 19.56 14.24 -3.93
CA ASP A 108 18.54 13.22 -4.22
C ASP A 108 17.23 13.39 -3.42
N TYR A 109 17.04 14.55 -2.80
CA TYR A 109 15.89 14.82 -1.95
C TYR A 109 14.71 15.32 -2.78
N ILE A 110 13.54 14.78 -2.47
CA ILE A 110 12.27 15.25 -3.00
C ILE A 110 11.37 15.75 -1.87
N LEU A 111 10.47 16.66 -2.24
CA LEU A 111 9.26 16.95 -1.51
C LEU A 111 8.11 16.22 -2.20
N LEU A 112 7.22 15.60 -1.43
CA LEU A 112 6.02 14.97 -1.98
C LEU A 112 4.83 15.89 -1.70
N ARG A 113 4.38 16.61 -2.73
CA ARG A 113 3.29 17.59 -2.63
C ARG A 113 1.95 16.90 -2.88
N HIS A 114 1.02 17.03 -1.96
CA HIS A 114 -0.36 16.58 -2.10
C HIS A 114 -1.17 17.56 -2.99
N ALA A 115 -2.27 17.11 -3.59
CA ALA A 115 -3.16 17.96 -4.40
C ALA A 115 -3.65 19.22 -3.64
N SER A 116 -3.84 19.12 -2.32
CA SER A 116 -4.18 20.26 -1.45
C SER A 116 -3.07 21.31 -1.30
N GLY A 117 -1.91 21.11 -1.95
CA GLY A 117 -0.76 22.01 -1.91
C GLY A 117 0.22 21.78 -0.76
N ARG A 118 -0.11 20.89 0.17
CA ARG A 118 0.69 20.54 1.36
C ARG A 118 1.75 19.49 1.06
N PHE A 119 2.74 19.34 1.94
CA PHE A 119 3.85 18.41 1.74
C PHE A 119 3.85 17.28 2.76
N LEU A 120 4.13 16.06 2.30
CA LEU A 120 4.34 14.91 3.18
C LEU A 120 5.49 15.17 4.14
N ARG A 121 5.23 14.94 5.42
CA ARG A 121 6.12 15.27 6.53
C ARG A 121 6.26 14.09 7.48
N ALA A 122 7.50 13.83 7.88
CA ALA A 122 7.84 12.98 8.99
C ALA A 122 7.57 13.68 10.33
N ASN A 123 6.90 13.01 11.27
CA ASN A 123 6.79 13.49 12.65
C ASN A 123 7.86 12.83 13.55
N GLY A 124 7.93 13.29 14.80
CA GLY A 124 8.73 12.61 15.83
C GLY A 124 10.09 13.22 16.13
N LYS A 125 10.35 14.48 15.72
CA LYS A 125 11.66 15.14 15.98
C LYS A 125 12.09 15.03 17.44
N TYR A 126 11.15 15.27 18.34
CA TYR A 126 11.39 15.40 19.77
C TYR A 126 10.65 14.36 20.62
N LEU A 127 9.65 13.67 20.05
CA LEU A 127 8.82 12.70 20.77
C LEU A 127 8.90 11.33 20.06
N PRO A 128 9.70 10.39 20.57
CA PRO A 128 9.97 9.11 19.89
C PRO A 128 8.75 8.22 19.66
N TRP A 129 7.69 8.39 20.44
CA TRP A 129 6.42 7.68 20.26
C TRP A 129 5.54 8.29 19.15
N ASN A 130 5.84 9.53 18.72
CA ASN A 130 5.18 10.16 17.59
C ASN A 130 5.96 9.82 16.31
N ASN A 131 5.84 8.58 15.86
CA ASN A 131 6.46 8.14 14.62
C ASN A 131 5.47 8.18 13.44
N GLY A 132 4.47 9.07 13.43
CA GLY A 132 3.52 9.13 12.32
C GLY A 132 4.02 9.95 11.12
N ALA A 133 3.26 9.88 10.02
CA ALA A 133 3.37 10.83 8.92
C ALA A 133 2.15 11.78 8.90
N SER A 134 2.36 13.00 8.41
CA SER A 134 1.32 14.01 8.22
C SER A 134 1.59 14.82 6.95
N VAL A 135 0.65 15.68 6.54
CA VAL A 135 0.92 16.74 5.55
C VAL A 135 0.91 18.10 6.22
N ASP A 136 1.82 18.98 5.82
CA ASP A 136 1.97 20.31 6.40
C ASP A 136 2.18 21.38 5.32
N ASP A 137 1.89 22.63 5.65
CA ASP A 137 1.94 23.76 4.70
C ASP A 137 3.39 24.13 4.32
N PHE A 138 3.57 24.78 3.17
CA PHE A 138 4.90 25.12 2.61
C PHE A 138 5.80 25.92 3.59
N ASP A 139 5.22 26.78 4.41
CA ASP A 139 5.97 27.59 5.38
C ASP A 139 6.66 26.75 6.47
N THR A 140 6.35 25.46 6.55
CA THR A 140 6.92 24.50 7.53
C THR A 140 7.95 23.53 6.92
N VAL A 141 8.36 23.75 5.67
CA VAL A 141 9.37 22.93 4.97
C VAL A 141 10.63 22.86 5.82
N SER A 142 11.02 21.64 6.16
CA SER A 142 12.19 21.37 7.00
C SER A 142 12.82 20.04 6.59
N THR A 143 13.87 19.61 7.29
CA THR A 143 14.45 18.28 7.10
C THR A 143 13.44 17.14 7.26
N MET A 144 12.30 17.39 7.91
CA MET A 144 11.19 16.45 8.05
C MET A 144 10.34 16.26 6.79
N THR A 145 10.33 17.22 5.88
CA THR A 145 9.59 17.14 4.61
C THR A 145 10.44 16.57 3.48
N HIS A 146 11.74 16.39 3.70
CA HIS A 146 12.67 15.82 2.74
C HIS A 146 12.64 14.30 2.76
N TRP A 147 12.37 13.71 1.59
CA TRP A 147 12.35 12.27 1.37
C TRP A 147 13.39 11.88 0.34
N VAL A 148 13.98 10.70 0.50
CA VAL A 148 14.76 10.02 -0.53
C VAL A 148 13.93 8.86 -1.05
N VAL A 149 13.76 8.78 -2.37
CA VAL A 149 13.07 7.68 -3.04
C VAL A 149 14.10 6.62 -3.38
N GLU A 150 14.01 5.48 -2.71
CA GLU A 150 14.83 4.31 -3.06
C GLU A 150 13.97 3.34 -3.85
N ARG A 151 14.44 2.94 -5.04
CA ARG A 151 13.77 1.90 -5.83
C ARG A 151 13.96 0.54 -5.16
N ILE A 152 12.94 -0.30 -5.28
CA ILE A 152 12.98 -1.70 -4.88
C ILE A 152 12.94 -2.54 -6.15
N PRO A 153 13.94 -3.39 -6.41
CA PRO A 153 13.93 -4.25 -7.57
C PRO A 153 12.78 -5.24 -7.50
N ALA A 154 12.33 -5.71 -8.67
CA ALA A 154 11.33 -6.76 -8.74
C ALA A 154 11.97 -8.11 -8.40
N ARG A 155 11.25 -8.91 -7.61
CA ARG A 155 11.61 -10.29 -7.30
C ARG A 155 11.11 -11.21 -8.42
N GLU A 156 11.88 -12.26 -8.71
CA GLU A 156 11.41 -13.39 -9.51
C GLU A 156 10.43 -14.24 -8.70
N GLY A 157 9.16 -14.23 -9.12
CA GLY A 157 8.10 -15.04 -8.54
C GLY A 157 7.59 -14.56 -7.18
N MET A 158 6.55 -15.25 -6.71
CA MET A 158 5.87 -14.94 -5.47
C MET A 158 6.79 -15.24 -4.25
N PRO A 159 6.88 -14.34 -3.26
CA PRO A 159 7.59 -14.63 -2.02
C PRO A 159 6.87 -15.69 -1.18
N GLU A 160 7.61 -16.34 -0.30
CA GLU A 160 7.04 -17.30 0.65
C GLU A 160 6.04 -16.61 1.59
N LEU A 161 4.88 -17.25 1.76
CA LEU A 161 3.85 -16.73 2.65
C LEU A 161 4.23 -16.97 4.12
N PRO A 162 3.95 -16.01 5.01
CA PRO A 162 4.13 -16.21 6.44
C PRO A 162 3.34 -17.43 6.93
N LEU A 163 4.02 -18.33 7.65
CA LEU A 163 3.39 -19.49 8.26
C LEU A 163 2.26 -19.06 9.21
N ALA A 164 1.19 -19.86 9.24
CA ALA A 164 0.08 -19.63 10.15
C ALA A 164 0.54 -19.78 11.60
N GLY A 165 0.11 -18.85 12.47
CA GLY A 165 0.38 -18.93 13.89
C GLY A 165 -0.70 -19.78 14.57
N GLY A 166 -0.32 -20.63 15.53
CA GLY A 166 -1.26 -21.52 16.23
C GLY A 166 -2.41 -20.81 16.96
N LEU A 167 -2.32 -19.49 17.17
CA LEU A 167 -3.34 -18.67 17.84
C LEU A 167 -4.34 -17.98 16.89
N ASP A 168 -4.24 -18.19 15.58
CA ASP A 168 -5.14 -17.55 14.60
C ASP A 168 -6.62 -17.89 14.83
N VAL A 169 -6.91 -19.04 15.44
CA VAL A 169 -8.27 -19.49 15.78
C VAL A 169 -8.92 -18.63 16.88
N LEU A 170 -8.16 -17.86 17.66
CA LEU A 170 -8.72 -16.97 18.70
C LEU A 170 -9.06 -15.58 18.17
N LEU A 171 -8.63 -15.26 16.95
CA LEU A 171 -8.84 -13.94 16.36
C LEU A 171 -10.28 -13.78 15.83
N PRO A 172 -10.77 -12.53 15.75
CA PRO A 172 -12.11 -12.24 15.26
C PRO A 172 -12.30 -12.68 13.81
N ARG A 173 -13.57 -12.95 13.47
CA ARG A 173 -13.99 -13.27 12.09
C ARG A 173 -14.15 -11.98 11.28
N ARG A 174 -13.84 -12.04 9.98
CA ARG A 174 -14.10 -10.98 8.99
C ARG A 174 -14.75 -11.56 7.75
N TRP A 175 -15.42 -10.72 6.97
CA TRP A 175 -15.87 -11.10 5.64
C TRP A 175 -14.73 -10.92 4.63
N ILE A 176 -14.59 -11.91 3.76
CA ILE A 176 -13.75 -11.87 2.56
C ILE A 176 -14.71 -11.96 1.38
N VAL A 177 -14.73 -10.91 0.57
CA VAL A 177 -15.48 -10.84 -0.68
C VAL A 177 -14.46 -11.07 -1.78
N TYR A 178 -14.68 -12.07 -2.63
CA TYR A 178 -13.73 -12.45 -3.65
C TYR A 178 -14.40 -12.71 -5.00
N ALA A 179 -13.66 -12.47 -6.07
CA ALA A 179 -14.11 -12.72 -7.43
C ALA A 179 -12.93 -13.17 -8.29
N SER A 180 -13.18 -14.11 -9.21
CA SER A 180 -12.22 -14.39 -10.28
C SER A 180 -12.16 -13.19 -11.22
N ALA A 181 -10.95 -12.87 -11.68
CA ALA A 181 -10.81 -11.90 -12.73
C ALA A 181 -11.41 -12.46 -14.03
N GLY A 182 -12.40 -11.77 -14.58
CA GLY A 182 -12.96 -12.04 -15.90
C GLY A 182 -11.98 -11.70 -17.01
N ALA A 183 -12.32 -12.08 -18.24
CA ALA A 183 -11.50 -11.83 -19.44
C ALA A 183 -11.26 -10.33 -19.73
N ASP A 184 -12.07 -9.45 -19.17
CA ASP A 184 -11.98 -7.98 -19.24
C ASP A 184 -11.18 -7.37 -18.07
N GLY A 185 -10.72 -8.18 -17.12
CA GLY A 185 -10.06 -7.71 -15.90
C GLY A 185 -11.00 -7.16 -14.82
N GLY A 186 -12.32 -7.27 -15.05
CA GLY A 186 -13.35 -7.01 -14.05
C GLY A 186 -13.73 -8.28 -13.28
N PRO A 187 -14.30 -8.16 -12.08
CA PRO A 187 -14.77 -9.31 -11.31
C PRO A 187 -15.99 -9.96 -11.99
N PHE A 188 -15.90 -11.24 -12.38
CA PHE A 188 -16.99 -11.95 -13.09
C PHE A 188 -18.19 -12.27 -12.18
N PHE A 189 -17.94 -12.68 -10.93
CA PHE A 189 -18.95 -12.91 -9.91
C PHE A 189 -18.33 -12.75 -8.51
N TRP A 190 -18.93 -11.91 -7.67
CA TRP A 190 -18.50 -11.74 -6.28
C TRP A 190 -19.15 -12.79 -5.38
N ALA A 191 -18.32 -13.62 -4.77
CA ALA A 191 -18.68 -14.53 -3.67
C ALA A 191 -18.18 -13.96 -2.34
N ALA A 192 -18.72 -14.47 -1.22
CA ALA A 192 -18.31 -14.05 0.10
C ALA A 192 -18.15 -15.25 1.04
N LEU A 193 -17.08 -15.24 1.84
CA LEU A 193 -16.86 -16.23 2.89
C LEU A 193 -16.47 -15.55 4.21
N GLY A 194 -16.81 -16.20 5.32
CA GLY A 194 -16.47 -15.73 6.65
C GLY A 194 -15.14 -16.31 7.12
N PHE A 195 -14.07 -15.53 7.09
CA PHE A 195 -12.73 -15.98 7.45
C PHE A 195 -12.36 -15.66 8.91
N LYS A 196 -11.73 -16.63 9.60
CA LYS A 196 -11.24 -16.45 10.98
C LYS A 196 -9.72 -16.48 11.02
N GLY A 197 -9.12 -15.41 11.53
CA GLY A 197 -7.66 -15.30 11.65
C GLY A 197 -7.07 -14.16 10.84
N ARG A 198 -5.73 -14.13 10.78
CA ARG A 198 -4.98 -13.15 9.97
C ARG A 198 -3.94 -13.80 9.07
N SER A 199 -3.78 -15.13 9.12
CA SER A 199 -2.85 -15.82 8.23
C SER A 199 -3.30 -15.75 6.78
N VAL A 200 -2.46 -15.14 5.94
CA VAL A 200 -2.66 -15.15 4.48
C VAL A 200 -2.50 -16.55 3.90
N PHE A 201 -1.62 -17.38 4.48
CA PHE A 201 -1.45 -18.78 4.10
C PHE A 201 -2.75 -19.56 4.32
N ARG A 202 -3.37 -19.42 5.50
CA ARG A 202 -4.65 -20.07 5.80
C ARG A 202 -5.77 -19.57 4.90
N LEU A 203 -5.83 -18.25 4.66
CA LEU A 203 -6.82 -17.68 3.75
C LEU A 203 -6.68 -18.27 2.33
N ARG A 204 -5.44 -18.36 1.82
CA ARG A 204 -5.16 -18.97 0.52
C ARG A 204 -5.61 -20.43 0.48
N SER A 205 -5.38 -21.19 1.55
CA SER A 205 -5.82 -22.59 1.66
C SER A 205 -7.34 -22.71 1.59
N GLU A 206 -8.04 -21.85 2.33
CA GLU A 206 -9.50 -21.88 2.44
C GLU A 206 -10.15 -21.46 1.12
N LEU A 207 -9.65 -20.40 0.48
CA LEU A 207 -10.12 -19.98 -0.84
C LEU A 207 -9.80 -21.01 -1.93
N ALA A 208 -8.62 -21.61 -1.94
CA ALA A 208 -8.27 -22.65 -2.91
C ALA A 208 -9.19 -23.87 -2.79
N SER A 209 -9.52 -24.27 -1.55
CA SER A 209 -10.48 -25.35 -1.29
C SER A 209 -11.91 -24.99 -1.73
N GLU A 210 -12.34 -23.75 -1.49
CA GLU A 210 -13.68 -23.27 -1.88
C GLU A 210 -13.83 -23.22 -3.41
N ILE A 211 -12.79 -22.80 -4.12
CA ILE A 211 -12.78 -22.71 -5.60
C ILE A 211 -12.50 -24.07 -6.25
N GLY A 212 -11.89 -25.02 -5.52
CA GLY A 212 -11.59 -26.37 -6.01
C GLY A 212 -10.29 -26.48 -6.81
N ILE A 213 -9.25 -25.73 -6.42
CA ILE A 213 -7.96 -25.64 -7.12
C ILE A 213 -6.76 -25.89 -6.20
N GLY A 214 -5.59 -26.11 -6.79
CA GLY A 214 -4.34 -26.20 -6.05
C GLY A 214 -3.99 -24.87 -5.37
N MET A 215 -3.51 -24.92 -4.13
CA MET A 215 -3.07 -23.72 -3.41
C MET A 215 -2.02 -22.93 -4.20
N ASN A 216 -1.08 -23.62 -4.84
CA ASN A 216 -0.01 -23.00 -5.62
C ASN A 216 -0.50 -22.33 -6.91
N ASP A 217 -1.66 -22.74 -7.40
CA ASP A 217 -2.28 -22.22 -8.61
C ASP A 217 -3.14 -20.99 -8.34
N LEU A 218 -3.37 -20.65 -7.06
CA LEU A 218 -4.15 -19.49 -6.64
C LEU A 218 -3.24 -18.31 -6.32
N VAL A 219 -3.40 -17.20 -7.03
CA VAL A 219 -2.86 -15.89 -6.61
C VAL A 219 -4.00 -15.04 -6.07
N MET A 220 -3.79 -14.44 -4.91
CA MET A 220 -4.76 -13.54 -4.27
C MET A 220 -4.23 -12.11 -4.33
N CYS A 221 -5.03 -11.19 -4.85
CA CYS A 221 -4.73 -9.77 -4.83
C CYS A 221 -5.79 -9.01 -4.03
N VAL A 222 -5.37 -8.22 -3.05
CA VAL A 222 -6.30 -7.31 -2.37
C VAL A 222 -6.56 -6.11 -3.27
N GLN A 223 -7.81 -5.69 -3.35
CA GLN A 223 -8.24 -4.50 -4.07
C GLN A 223 -8.91 -3.53 -3.10
N GLU A 224 -8.38 -2.31 -3.03
CA GLU A 224 -8.78 -1.28 -2.06
C GLU A 224 -9.44 -0.14 -2.82
N GLY A 225 -10.77 -0.22 -2.93
CA GLY A 225 -11.59 0.69 -3.76
C GLY A 225 -11.78 0.23 -5.20
N THR A 226 -12.76 0.81 -5.89
CA THR A 226 -13.11 0.43 -7.27
C THR A 226 -12.00 0.75 -8.26
N ASN A 227 -11.25 1.83 -8.02
CA ASN A 227 -10.14 2.28 -8.85
C ASN A 227 -8.79 1.79 -8.30
N GLY A 228 -8.80 1.08 -7.17
CA GLY A 228 -7.61 0.51 -6.57
C GLY A 228 -6.97 -0.54 -7.47
N ARG A 229 -5.64 -0.50 -7.62
CA ARG A 229 -4.92 -1.51 -8.40
C ARG A 229 -4.80 -2.79 -7.56
N PRO A 230 -5.11 -3.96 -8.14
CA PRO A 230 -4.95 -5.23 -7.42
C PRO A 230 -3.52 -5.39 -6.92
N THR A 231 -3.36 -5.60 -5.61
CA THR A 231 -2.07 -5.73 -4.95
C THR A 231 -1.88 -7.17 -4.46
N PRO A 232 -0.82 -7.88 -4.86
CA PRO A 232 -0.59 -9.26 -4.43
C PRO A 232 -0.54 -9.38 -2.90
N LEU A 233 -1.41 -10.21 -2.34
CA LEU A 233 -1.54 -10.38 -0.91
C LEU A 233 -0.53 -11.43 -0.42
N VAL A 234 0.63 -10.96 0.03
CA VAL A 234 1.76 -11.80 0.46
C VAL A 234 2.10 -11.66 1.95
N VAL A 235 1.34 -10.85 2.69
CA VAL A 235 1.49 -10.65 4.14
C VAL A 235 0.21 -10.99 4.89
N ASN A 236 0.35 -11.27 6.19
CA ASN A 236 -0.81 -11.49 7.05
C ASN A 236 -1.76 -10.29 7.07
N LEU A 237 -3.06 -10.59 7.11
CA LEU A 237 -4.14 -9.64 6.99
C LEU A 237 -4.05 -8.50 8.04
N PRO A 238 -4.57 -7.31 7.70
CA PRO A 238 -4.68 -6.20 8.65
C PRO A 238 -5.35 -6.62 9.96
N ARG A 239 -4.94 -5.99 11.07
CA ARG A 239 -5.53 -6.20 12.41
C ARG A 239 -6.99 -5.80 12.47
N ARG A 240 -7.39 -4.77 11.72
CA ARG A 240 -8.79 -4.36 11.61
C ARG A 240 -9.56 -5.39 10.79
N THR A 241 -10.75 -5.73 11.26
CA THR A 241 -11.61 -6.78 10.72
C THR A 241 -12.59 -6.27 9.67
N ARG A 242 -12.21 -5.24 8.90
CA ARG A 242 -13.04 -4.75 7.78
C ARG A 242 -13.23 -5.84 6.72
N THR A 243 -14.26 -5.72 5.91
CA THR A 243 -14.39 -6.58 4.72
C THR A 243 -13.17 -6.37 3.82
N LEU A 244 -12.58 -7.45 3.29
CA LEU A 244 -11.58 -7.35 2.23
C LEU A 244 -12.20 -7.77 0.91
N TYR A 245 -11.82 -7.06 -0.13
CA TYR A 245 -12.11 -7.41 -1.51
C TYR A 245 -10.85 -8.04 -2.11
N ILE A 246 -10.98 -9.28 -2.58
CA ILE A 246 -9.86 -10.06 -3.11
C ILE A 246 -10.18 -10.50 -4.53
N VAL A 247 -9.36 -10.06 -5.47
CA VAL A 247 -9.36 -10.59 -6.83
C VAL A 247 -8.49 -11.85 -6.83
N VAL A 248 -9.06 -12.97 -7.27
CA VAL A 248 -8.34 -14.23 -7.42
C VAL A 248 -7.93 -14.43 -8.87
N LEU A 249 -6.67 -14.83 -9.07
CA LEU A 249 -6.10 -15.16 -10.37
C LEU A 249 -5.62 -16.60 -10.35
N MET A 250 -5.83 -17.28 -11.46
CA MET A 250 -5.62 -18.71 -11.61
C MET A 250 -4.37 -18.96 -12.45
N ALA A 251 -3.48 -19.83 -12.00
CA ALA A 251 -2.30 -20.20 -12.78
C ALA A 251 -2.74 -20.85 -14.09
N GLY A 252 -2.21 -20.34 -15.21
CA GLY A 252 -2.55 -20.80 -16.56
C GLY A 252 -3.62 -19.96 -17.27
N GLU A 253 -4.33 -19.08 -16.57
CA GLU A 253 -5.15 -18.06 -17.22
C GLU A 253 -4.31 -16.80 -17.46
N PRO A 254 -4.48 -16.12 -18.62
CA PRO A 254 -3.81 -14.86 -18.85
C PRO A 254 -4.24 -13.88 -17.75
N ALA A 255 -3.26 -13.35 -17.01
CA ALA A 255 -3.54 -12.24 -16.11
C ALA A 255 -4.21 -11.13 -16.93
N PRO A 256 -5.29 -10.53 -16.41
CA PRO A 256 -5.93 -9.42 -17.11
C PRO A 256 -4.94 -8.33 -17.47
N ALA A 257 -5.17 -7.62 -18.58
CA ALA A 257 -4.26 -6.59 -19.08
C ALA A 257 -3.97 -5.47 -18.06
N ASN A 258 -4.84 -5.27 -17.07
CA ASN A 258 -4.74 -4.31 -15.97
C ASN A 258 -4.08 -4.87 -14.69
N VAL A 259 -3.61 -6.13 -14.70
CA VAL A 259 -3.01 -6.79 -13.53
C VAL A 259 -1.58 -7.23 -13.83
N GLU A 260 -0.63 -6.33 -13.63
CA GLU A 260 0.79 -6.67 -13.69
C GLU A 260 1.26 -7.17 -12.31
N LEU A 261 1.33 -8.49 -12.15
CA LEU A 261 1.80 -9.11 -10.91
C LEU A 261 3.30 -8.84 -10.72
N ARG A 262 3.62 -7.91 -9.83
CA ARG A 262 5.00 -7.62 -9.42
C ARG A 262 5.16 -7.77 -7.92
N TYR A 263 6.25 -8.42 -7.52
CA TYR A 263 6.62 -8.59 -6.11
C TYR A 263 7.88 -7.77 -5.82
N PRO A 264 7.89 -6.92 -4.78
CA PRO A 264 9.10 -6.19 -4.41
C PRO A 264 10.11 -7.14 -3.76
N ASP A 265 11.36 -7.10 -4.18
CA ASP A 265 12.46 -7.69 -3.41
C ASP A 265 12.90 -6.72 -2.31
N VAL A 266 12.19 -6.77 -1.18
CA VAL A 266 12.47 -5.89 -0.04
C VAL A 266 13.83 -6.17 0.61
N GLY A 267 14.42 -7.35 0.36
CA GLY A 267 15.73 -7.73 0.89
C GLY A 267 16.91 -7.25 0.06
N ALA A 268 16.68 -6.83 -1.19
CA ALA A 268 17.73 -6.38 -2.09
C ALA A 268 18.43 -5.11 -1.59
N GLU A 269 19.76 -5.12 -1.69
CA GLU A 269 20.65 -4.02 -1.28
C GLU A 269 20.62 -2.83 -2.24
#